data_AF-A0AAU9QM35-F1
#
_entry.id   AF-A0AAU9QM35-F1
#
_cell.length_a   1.000
_cell.length_b   1.000
_cell.length_c   1.000
_cell.angle_alpha   90.00
_cell.angle_beta   90.00
_cell.angle_gamma   90.00
#
_symmetry.space_group_name_H-M   'P 1'
#
loop_
_entity.id
_entity.type
_entity.pdbx_description
1 polymer ?
#
loop_
_entity_poly.entity_id
_entity_poly.type
_entity_poly.pdbx_seq_one_letter_code
_entity_poly.pdbx_strand_id
1 'polypeptide(L)' 'MSYLTVQIPISNVDEALHLQNVASLNIAKYRDNQVEGQEACQSNLIRIWRDIHNQAGIALKIFASETKG' A
#
# COMPACT_ATOMS: atom_id res chain seq x y z
N MET A 1 -3.01 5.50 21.07
CA MET A 1 -3.58 5.97 19.80
C MET A 1 -3.96 4.75 18.98
N SER A 2 -5.22 4.57 18.58
CA SER A 2 -5.56 3.52 17.63
C SER A 2 -5.02 3.92 16.26
N TYR A 3 -4.25 3.03 15.65
CA TYR A 3 -3.76 3.25 14.29
C TYR A 3 -4.91 2.94 13.33
N LEU A 4 -5.16 3.83 12.37
CA LEU A 4 -6.13 3.58 11.32
C LEU A 4 -5.52 2.54 10.37
N THR A 5 -5.94 1.29 10.51
CA THR A 5 -5.59 0.20 9.59
C THR A 5 -6.69 0.12 8.54
N VAL A 6 -6.32 0.21 7.26
CA VAL A 6 -7.27 0.11 6.14
C VAL A 6 -7.17 -1.30 5.59
N GLN A 7 -8.24 -2.08 5.65
CA GLN A 7 -8.30 -3.41 5.04
C GLN A 7 -8.85 -3.28 3.62
N ILE A 8 -8.09 -3.75 2.62
CA ILE A 8 -8.53 -3.72 1.22
C ILE A 8 -8.78 -5.16 0.76
N PRO A 9 -10.03 -5.52 0.39
CA PRO A 9 -10.31 -6.79 -0.26
C PRO A 9 -9.61 -6.83 -1.62
N ILE A 10 -8.84 -7.90 -1.88
CA ILE A 10 -8.10 -8.11 -3.12
C ILE A 10 -8.50 -9.49 -3.65
N SER A 11 -9.09 -9.53 -4.83
CA SER A 11 -9.76 -10.73 -5.34
C SER A 11 -8.99 -11.42 -6.46
N ASN A 12 -8.01 -10.74 -7.06
CA ASN A 12 -7.22 -11.28 -8.16
C ASN A 12 -5.82 -10.64 -8.26
N VAL A 13 -4.97 -11.22 -9.12
CA VAL A 13 -3.59 -10.79 -9.35
C VAL A 13 -3.52 -9.36 -9.89
N ASP A 14 -4.40 -8.99 -10.82
CA ASP A 14 -4.38 -7.67 -11.45
C ASP A 14 -4.67 -6.56 -10.44
N GLU A 15 -5.67 -6.76 -9.57
CA GLU A 15 -5.96 -5.87 -8.45
C GLU A 15 -4.77 -5.74 -7.51
N ALA A 16 -4.13 -6.86 -7.16
CA ALA A 16 -2.97 -6.86 -6.27
C ALA A 16 -1.78 -6.10 -6.88
N LEU A 17 -1.45 -6.33 -8.15
CA LEU A 17 -0.39 -5.62 -8.86
C LEU A 17 -0.70 -4.12 -8.96
N HIS A 18 -1.93 -3.78 -9.36
CA HIS A 18 -2.35 -2.40 -9.48
C HIS A 18 -2.23 -1.67 -8.15
N LEU A 19 -2.74 -2.27 -7.07
CA LEU A 19 -2.72 -1.67 -5.73
C LEU A 19 -1.29 -1.49 -5.20
N GLN A 20 -0.41 -2.48 -5.41
CA GLN A 20 1.00 -2.38 -5.02
C GLN A 20 1.72 -1.23 -5.75
N ASN A 21 1.42 -1.04 -7.04
CA ASN A 21 1.97 0.06 -7.84
C ASN A 21 1.44 1.42 -7.39
N VAL A 22 0.13 1.55 -7.19
CA VAL A 22 -0.50 2.78 -6.70
C VAL A 22 0.04 3.17 -5.33
N ALA A 23 0.24 2.20 -4.43
CA ALA A 23 0.82 2.44 -3.12
C ALA A 23 2.27 2.95 -3.23
N SER A 24 3.09 2.33 -4.07
CA SER A 24 4.47 2.77 -4.31
C SER A 24 4.56 4.21 -4.81
N LEU A 25 3.70 4.57 -5.77
CA LEU A 25 3.63 5.92 -6.32
C LEU A 25 3.23 6.95 -5.26
N ASN A 26 2.25 6.64 -4.41
CA ASN A 26 1.84 7.55 -3.35
C ASN A 26 2.88 7.70 -2.25
N ILE A 27 3.58 6.61 -1.87
CA ILE A 27 4.71 6.69 -0.92
C ILE A 27 5.78 7.64 -1.46
N ALA A 28 6.19 7.47 -2.72
CA ALA A 28 7.17 8.34 -3.36
C ALA A 28 6.68 9.79 -3.42
N LYS A 29 5.43 10.01 -3.84
CA LYS A 29 4.81 11.34 -3.90
C LYS A 29 4.93 12.10 -2.57
N TYR A 30 4.54 11.50 -1.45
CA TYR A 30 4.58 12.17 -0.15
C TYR A 30 6.00 12.31 0.42
N ARG A 31 6.89 11.36 0.12
CA ARG A 31 8.28 11.42 0.55
C ARG A 31 9.05 12.51 -0.21
N ASP A 32 8.84 12.60 -1.51
CA ASP A 32 9.65 13.42 -2.41
C ASP A 32 9.09 14.85 -2.58
N ASN A 33 7.81 15.07 -2.23
CA ASN A 33 7.14 16.37 -2.28
C ASN A 33 6.60 16.77 -0.91
N GLN A 34 7.51 17.05 0.03
CA GLN A 34 7.13 17.51 1.36
C GLN A 34 6.44 18.88 1.28
N VAL A 35 5.33 19.03 2.02
CA VAL A 35 4.58 20.28 2.10
C VAL A 35 4.75 20.82 3.51
N GLU A 36 5.28 22.04 3.61
CA GLU A 36 5.51 22.72 4.88
C GLU A 36 4.21 22.79 5.71
N GLY A 37 4.30 22.38 6.98
CA GLY A 37 3.17 22.33 7.89
C GLY A 37 2.25 21.12 7.72
N GLN A 38 2.58 20.18 6.84
CA GLN A 38 1.82 18.94 6.59
C GLN A 38 2.65 17.67 6.85
N GLU A 39 3.82 17.77 7.46
CA GLU A 39 4.79 16.67 7.59
C GLU A 39 4.21 15.49 8.38
N ALA A 40 3.48 15.78 9.47
CA ALA A 40 2.80 14.75 10.26
C ALA A 40 1.68 14.05 9.47
N CYS A 41 0.93 14.81 8.66
CA CYS A 41 -0.11 14.28 7.80
C CYS A 41 0.50 13.39 6.70
N GLN A 42 1.53 13.87 6.01
CA GLN A 42 2.25 13.12 4.97
C GLN A 42 2.90 11.86 5.53
N SER A 43 3.47 11.89 6.73
CA SER A 43 4.02 10.72 7.42
C SER A 43 2.94 9.67 7.71
N ASN A 44 1.76 10.11 8.19
CA ASN A 44 0.61 9.21 8.39
C ASN A 44 0.13 8.59 7.07
N LEU A 45 0.06 9.37 5.99
CA LEU A 45 -0.32 8.88 4.67
C LEU A 45 0.69 7.86 4.13
N ILE A 46 2.00 8.12 4.27
CA ILE A 46 3.06 7.16 3.92
C ILE A 46 2.87 5.85 4.67
N ARG A 47 2.55 5.91 5.97
CA ARG A 47 2.30 4.69 6.77
C ARG A 47 1.11 3.89 6.23
N ILE A 48 0.00 4.55 5.92
CA ILE A 48 -1.19 3.89 5.36
C ILE A 48 -0.85 3.24 4.02
N TRP A 49 -0.16 3.94 3.13
CA TRP A 49 0.23 3.38 1.84
C TRP A 49 1.23 2.23 1.96
N ARG A 50 2.13 2.25 2.95
CA ARG A 50 3.01 1.09 3.24
C ARG A 50 2.22 -0.14 3.68
N ASP A 51 1.18 0.05 4.48
CA ASP A 51 0.30 -1.05 4.90
C ASP A 51 -0.44 -1.64 3.69
N ILE A 52 -1.01 -0.79 2.84
CA ILE A 52 -1.66 -1.19 1.59
C ILE A 52 -0.68 -1.93 0.66
N HIS A 53 0.54 -1.42 0.50
CA HIS A 53 1.59 -2.06 -0.31
C HIS A 53 1.90 -3.48 0.21
N ASN A 54 1.95 -3.64 1.53
CA ASN A 54 2.19 -4.94 2.16
C ASN A 54 1.02 -5.91 1.94
N GLN A 55 -0.23 -5.46 2.11
CA GLN A 55 -1.42 -6.28 1.85
C GLN A 55 -1.43 -6.79 0.40
N ALA A 56 -1.17 -5.89 -0.57
CA ALA A 56 -1.05 -6.25 -1.98
C ALA A 56 0.08 -7.26 -2.23
N GLY A 57 1.25 -7.07 -1.61
CA GLY A 57 2.37 -8.00 -1.71
C GLY A 57 2.10 -9.38 -1.11
N ILE A 58 1.31 -9.45 -0.04
CA ILE A 58 0.86 -10.72 0.54
C ILE A 58 -0.10 -11.43 -0.43
N ALA A 59 -1.09 -10.71 -0.97
CA ALA A 59 -2.04 -11.27 -1.95
C ALA A 59 -1.31 -11.84 -3.19
N LEU A 60 -0.33 -11.12 -3.73
CA LEU A 60 0.48 -11.61 -4.86
C LEU A 60 1.21 -12.92 -4.54
N LYS A 61 1.76 -13.05 -3.32
CA LYS A 61 2.44 -14.28 -2.90
C LYS A 61 1.46 -15.45 -2.79
N ILE A 62 0.23 -15.20 -2.32
CA ILE A 62 -0.83 -16.21 -2.23
C ILE A 62 -1.21 -16.68 -3.64
N PHE A 63 -1.56 -15.77 -4.54
CA PHE A 63 -1.93 -16.13 -5.92
C PHE A 63 -0.79 -16.84 -6.69
N ALA A 64 0.47 -16.43 -6.46
CA ALA A 64 1.63 -17.08 -7.05
C ALA A 64 1.88 -18.51 -6.51
N SER A 65 1.38 -18.82 -5.31
CA SER A 65 1.45 -20.17 -4.73
C SER A 65 0.33 -21.08 -5.24
N GLU A 66 -0.86 -20.53 -5.48
CA GLU A 66 -2.02 -21.25 -6.03
C GLU A 66 -1.80 -21.71 -7.48
N THR A 67 -1.02 -20.95 -8.25
CA THR A 67 -0.67 -21.30 -9.65
C THR A 67 0.38 -22.39 -9.79
N LYS A 68 1.03 -22.80 -8.69
CA LYS A 68 2.05 -23.87 -8.68
C LYS A 68 1.51 -25.23 -8.19
N GLY A 69 0.22 -25.29 -7.86
CA GLY A 69 -0.50 -26.50 -7.45
C GLY A 69 -1.04 -27.31 -8.61
#